data_AF-E9DT85-F1
#
_entry.id   AF-E9DT85-F1
#
_cell.length_a   1.000
_cell.length_b   1.000
_cell.length_c   1.000
_cell.angle_alpha   90.00
_cell.angle_beta   90.00
_cell.angle_gamma   90.00
#
_symmetry.space_group_name_H-M   'P 1'
#
loop_
_entity.id
_entity.type
_entity.pdbx_description
1 polymer ?
#
loop_
_entity_poly.entity_id
_entity_poly.type
_entity_poly.pdbx_seq_one_letter_code
_entity_poly.pdbx_strand_id
1 'polypeptide(L)'
;MADKLRTQQELERLQAKYIGTGHPDTTSWEWRTNIQRDTYASIAGHRPLLSYVALAENEPLVKVRARMIRKMIQPAGPPPPREE
;
A
#
# COMPACT_ATOMS: atom_id res chain seq x y z
N MET A 1 -2.11 -4.44 -34.72
CA MET A 1 -1.22 -3.59 -33.88
C MET A 1 -2.02 -2.54 -33.09
N ALA A 2 -3.03 -1.89 -33.68
CA ALA A 2 -3.86 -0.89 -32.99
C ALA A 2 -4.54 -1.41 -31.70
N ASP A 3 -5.09 -2.63 -31.71
CA ASP A 3 -5.74 -3.19 -30.52
C ASP A 3 -4.78 -3.41 -29.35
N LYS A 4 -3.55 -3.86 -29.62
CA LYS A 4 -2.52 -4.05 -28.58
C LYS A 4 -2.14 -2.72 -27.92
N LEU A 5 -2.03 -1.66 -28.71
CA LEU A 5 -1.74 -0.32 -28.19
C LEU A 5 -2.91 0.21 -27.35
N ARG A 6 -4.16 0.02 -27.80
CA ARG A 6 -5.35 0.40 -27.03
C ARG A 6 -5.43 -0.34 -25.70
N THR A 7 -5.14 -1.65 -25.69
CA THR A 7 -5.12 -2.42 -24.44
C THR A 7 -4.04 -1.96 -23.48
N GLN A 8 -2.86 -1.56 -23.99
CA GLN A 8 -1.79 -1.05 -23.15
C GLN A 8 -2.15 0.29 -22.51
N GLN A 9 -2.70 1.23 -23.30
CA GLN A 9 -3.16 2.52 -22.78
C GLN A 9 -4.24 2.36 -21.71
N GLU A 10 -5.16 1.42 -21.91
CA GLU A 10 -6.20 1.12 -20.93
C GLU A 10 -5.63 0.51 -19.64
N LEU A 11 -4.62 -0.36 -19.75
CA LEU A 11 -3.91 -0.89 -18.59
C LEU A 11 -3.21 0.21 -17.80
N GLU A 12 -2.46 1.08 -18.47
CA GLU A 12 -1.76 2.22 -17.85
C GLU A 12 -2.76 3.17 -17.16
N ARG A 13 -3.91 3.43 -17.80
CA ARG A 13 -5.01 4.20 -17.22
C ARG A 13 -5.55 3.57 -15.94
N LEU A 14 -5.74 2.25 -15.93
CA LEU A 14 -6.22 1.52 -14.76
C LEU A 14 -5.17 1.50 -13.65
N GLN A 15 -3.89 1.31 -13.97
CA GLN A 15 -2.78 1.36 -13.00
C GLN A 15 -2.66 2.74 -12.34
N ALA A 16 -2.88 3.82 -13.10
CA ALA A 16 -2.91 5.18 -12.54
C ALA A 16 -4.10 5.41 -11.59
N LYS A 17 -5.26 4.78 -11.86
CA LYS A 17 -6.47 4.90 -11.04
C LYS A 17 -6.39 4.03 -9.78
N TYR A 18 -5.89 2.81 -9.91
CA TYR A 18 -5.86 1.79 -8.86
C TYR A 18 -4.41 1.60 -8.40
N ILE A 19 -3.98 2.46 -7.49
CA ILE A 19 -2.65 2.44 -6.89
C ILE A 19 -2.37 1.04 -6.32
N GLY A 20 -1.20 0.50 -6.62
CA GLY A 20 -0.79 -0.84 -6.19
C GLY A 20 -1.02 -1.95 -7.21
N THR A 21 -1.67 -1.65 -8.34
CA THR A 21 -1.75 -2.56 -9.49
C THR A 21 -0.35 -2.80 -10.05
N GLY A 22 0.10 -4.06 -10.02
CA GLY A 22 1.45 -4.43 -10.48
C GLY A 22 1.62 -4.47 -12.00
N HIS A 23 2.87 -4.66 -12.41
CA HIS A 23 3.33 -4.97 -13.77
C HIS A 23 4.42 -6.07 -13.68
N PRO A 24 4.83 -6.68 -14.81
CA PRO A 24 5.82 -7.77 -14.80
C PRO A 24 7.15 -7.42 -14.10
N ASP A 25 7.55 -6.15 -14.11
CA ASP A 25 8.79 -5.67 -13.49
C ASP A 25 8.58 -5.12 -12.07
N THR A 26 7.41 -5.32 -11.46
CA THR A 26 7.17 -4.92 -10.07
C THR A 26 8.09 -5.69 -9.14
N THR A 27 8.92 -4.94 -8.42
CA THR A 27 9.90 -5.52 -7.50
C THR A 27 9.23 -6.08 -6.24
N SER A 28 9.91 -7.03 -5.57
CA SER A 28 9.48 -7.55 -4.26
C SER A 28 9.33 -6.44 -3.21
N TRP A 29 10.11 -5.36 -3.30
CA TRP A 29 9.99 -4.23 -2.38
C TRP A 29 8.72 -3.40 -2.65
N GLU A 30 8.41 -3.10 -3.90
CA GLU A 30 7.19 -2.35 -4.28
C GLU A 30 5.93 -3.11 -3.89
N TRP A 31 5.88 -4.42 -4.22
CA TRP A 31 4.77 -5.29 -3.84
C TRP A 31 4.54 -5.30 -2.33
N ARG A 32 5.58 -5.58 -1.54
CA ARG A 32 5.48 -5.59 -0.06
C ARG A 32 5.07 -4.23 0.50
N THR A 33 5.56 -3.14 -0.09
CA THR A 33 5.20 -1.78 0.33
C THR A 33 3.71 -1.52 0.13
N ASN A 34 3.15 -1.91 -1.02
CA ASN A 34 1.73 -1.77 -1.30
C ASN A 34 0.88 -2.61 -0.33
N ILE A 35 1.21 -3.90 -0.15
CA ILE A 35 0.49 -4.79 0.78
C ILE A 35 0.48 -4.25 2.22
N GLN A 36 1.61 -3.74 2.69
CA GLN A 36 1.68 -3.16 4.03
C GLN A 36 0.86 -1.86 4.14
N ARG A 37 0.86 -1.01 3.12
CA ARG A 37 0.00 0.19 3.08
C ARG A 37 -1.48 -0.18 3.10
N ASP A 38 -1.90 -1.18 2.33
CA ASP A 38 -3.29 -1.67 2.31
C ASP A 38 -3.72 -2.22 3.68
N THR A 39 -2.81 -2.94 4.34
CA THR A 39 -3.02 -3.46 5.70
C THR A 39 -3.21 -2.31 6.70
N TYR A 40 -2.29 -1.34 6.73
CA TYR A 40 -2.40 -0.19 7.63
C TYR A 40 -3.63 0.67 7.33
N ALA A 41 -4.02 0.81 6.05
CA ALA A 41 -5.20 1.57 5.66
C ALA A 41 -6.47 0.89 6.16
N SER A 42 -6.53 -0.44 6.03
CA SER A 42 -7.63 -1.24 6.56
C SER A 42 -7.73 -1.14 8.08
N ILE A 43 -6.61 -1.22 8.82
CA ILE A 43 -6.59 -1.04 10.27
C ILE A 43 -7.04 0.37 10.66
N ALA A 44 -6.56 1.41 9.98
CA ALA A 44 -6.90 2.80 10.30
C ALA A 44 -8.36 3.16 9.96
N GLY A 45 -8.92 2.56 8.90
CA GLY A 45 -10.26 2.84 8.40
C GLY A 45 -11.38 2.07 9.09
N HIS A 46 -11.15 0.80 9.49
CA HIS A 46 -12.18 -0.04 10.09
C HIS A 46 -12.16 0.06 11.62
N ARG A 47 -13.19 0.69 12.19
CA ARG A 47 -13.29 0.92 13.64
C ARG A 47 -13.13 -0.34 14.50
N PRO A 48 -13.71 -1.51 14.18
CA PRO A 48 -13.51 -2.72 14.99
C PRO A 48 -12.05 -3.17 15.02
N LEU A 49 -11.39 -3.17 13.85
CA LEU A 49 -10.00 -3.57 13.73
C LEU A 49 -9.06 -2.59 14.44
N LEU A 50 -9.29 -1.28 14.28
CA LEU A 50 -8.57 -0.24 15.02
C LEU A 50 -8.72 -0.41 16.54
N SER A 51 -9.93 -0.71 17.01
CA SER A 51 -10.24 -0.88 18.43
C SER A 51 -9.56 -2.12 19.00
N TYR A 52 -9.52 -3.22 18.23
CA TYR A 52 -8.81 -4.44 18.62
C TYR A 52 -7.32 -4.19 18.84
N VAL A 53 -6.66 -3.51 17.89
CA VAL A 53 -5.23 -3.16 18.01
C VAL A 53 -5.00 -2.19 19.17
N ALA A 54 -5.84 -1.17 19.31
CA ALA A 54 -5.71 -0.18 20.38
C ALA A 54 -5.88 -0.78 21.78
N LEU A 55 -6.80 -1.74 21.92
CA LEU A 55 -7.00 -2.48 23.16
C LEU A 55 -5.78 -3.34 23.49
N ALA A 56 -5.25 -4.09 22.51
CA ALA A 56 -4.08 -4.95 22.69
C ALA A 56 -2.82 -4.16 23.09
N GLU A 57 -2.65 -2.95 22.55
CA GLU A 57 -1.51 -2.08 22.84
C GLU A 57 -1.74 -1.16 24.06
N ASN A 58 -2.94 -1.17 24.66
CA ASN A 58 -3.36 -0.26 25.73
C ASN A 58 -3.10 1.23 25.42
N GLU A 59 -3.47 1.66 24.21
CA GLU A 59 -3.23 3.02 23.72
C GLU A 59 -4.51 3.67 23.20
N PRO A 60 -4.66 5.01 23.28
CA PRO A 60 -5.81 5.70 22.73
C PRO A 60 -5.95 5.46 21.22
N LEU A 61 -7.18 5.25 20.74
CA LEU A 61 -7.47 4.98 19.33
C LEU A 61 -6.90 6.05 18.37
N VAL A 62 -6.90 7.32 18.78
CA VAL A 62 -6.37 8.42 17.98
C VAL A 62 -4.86 8.27 17.76
N LYS A 63 -4.13 7.84 18.80
CA LYS A 63 -2.68 7.62 18.76
C LYS A 63 -2.34 6.42 17.89
N VAL A 64 -3.09 5.32 18.02
CA VAL A 64 -2.93 4.12 17.20
C VAL A 64 -3.23 4.43 15.73
N ARG A 65 -4.34 5.13 15.44
CA ARG A 65 -4.69 5.54 14.07
C ARG A 65 -3.60 6.42 13.44
N ALA A 66 -3.11 7.42 14.17
CA ALA A 66 -2.01 8.25 13.70
C ALA A 66 -0.73 7.44 13.46
N ARG A 67 -0.43 6.46 14.32
CA ARG A 67 0.70 5.55 14.15
C ARG A 67 0.55 4.68 12.89
N MET A 68 -0.64 4.11 12.62
CA MET A 68 -0.88 3.32 11.40
C MET A 68 -0.66 4.15 10.13
N ILE A 69 -1.16 5.40 10.11
CA ILE A 69 -0.95 6.31 8.97
C ILE A 69 0.53 6.66 8.82
N ARG A 70 1.25 6.97 9.90
CA ARG A 70 2.69 7.31 9.84
C ARG A 70 3.54 6.14 9.33
N LYS A 71 3.21 4.90 9.70
CA LYS A 71 3.92 3.69 9.22
C LYS A 71 3.84 3.52 7.70
N MET A 72 2.88 4.13 7.00
CA MET A 72 2.72 4.01 5.54
C MET A 72 3.80 4.70 4.71
N ILE A 73 4.60 5.60 5.30
CA ILE A 73 5.64 6.35 4.58
C ILE A 73 6.65 5.36 3.98
N GLN A 74 7.21 4.49 4.82
CA GLN A 74 8.24 3.53 4.42
C GLN A 74 8.09 2.21 5.20
N PRO A 75 7.00 1.46 4.96
CA PRO A 75 6.63 0.32 5.78
C PRO A 75 7.58 -0.88 5.60
N ALA A 76 8.11 -1.07 4.38
CA ALA A 76 9.05 -2.16 4.05
C ALA A 76 10.53 -1.75 4.17
N GLY A 77 10.83 -0.62 4.83
CA GLY A 77 12.19 -0.05 4.89
C GLY A 77 12.62 0.60 3.57
N PRO A 78 13.88 1.08 3.48
CA PRO A 78 14.43 1.67 2.26
C PRO A 78 14.34 0.74 1.05
N PRO A 79 14.05 1.27 -0.15
CA PRO A 79 14.12 0.47 -1.37
C PRO A 79 15.55 -0.06 -1.58
N PRO A 80 15.71 -1.22 -2.24
CA PRO A 80 17.03 -1.68 -2.65
C PRO A 80 17.71 -0.63 -3.53
N PRO A 81 19.06 -0.57 -3.54
CA PRO A 81 19.78 0.26 -4.48
C PRO A 81 19.36 -0.10 -5.91
N ARG A 82 19.22 0.90 -6.77
CA ARG A 82 18.98 0.66 -8.19
C ARG A 82 20.24 0.02 -8.76
N GLU A 83 20.10 -1.12 -9.42
CA GLU A 83 21.15 -1.66 -10.28
C GLU A 83 21.31 -0.67 -11.46
N GLU A 84 22.53 -0.20 -11.70
CA GLU A 84 22.86 0.65 -12.86
C GLU A 84 22.75 -0.12 -14.17
#